data_AF-A0A956ZS88-F1
#
_entry.id   AF-A0A956ZS88-F1
#
_cell.length_a   1.000
_cell.length_b   1.000
_cell.length_c   1.000
_cell.angle_alpha   90.00
_cell.angle_beta   90.00
_cell.angle_gamma   90.00
#
_symmetry.space_group_name_H-M   'P 1'
#
loop_
_entity.id
_entity.type
_entity.pdbx_description
1 polymer ?
#
loop_
_entity_poly.entity_id
_entity_poly.type
_entity_poly.pdbx_seq_one_letter_code
_entity_poly.pdbx_strand_id
1 'polypeptide(L)'
;MNEKEIVNLEEETGYVTTPSSPQLIWNFTFGAAIASLVLNVALFFVGSGVGWIPDDMPESTEAFSLGSVIVFSVLPVVAFGAFMVWLDKRAPRASRLFTIILLCVLILLVMVPFLFRDLDSSFRLVLVAMHFITAAAIMSITQATPR
;
A
#
# COMPACT_ATOMS: atom_id res chain seq x y z
N MET A 1 19.36 36.98 -29.82
CA MET A 1 18.58 35.84 -29.32
C MET A 1 17.28 35.83 -30.09
N ASN A 2 17.09 34.80 -30.91
CA ASN A 2 16.03 34.78 -31.93
C ASN A 2 14.73 34.26 -31.29
N GLU A 3 13.58 34.83 -31.66
CA GLU A 3 12.27 34.45 -31.09
C GLU A 3 11.97 32.95 -31.25
N LYS A 4 12.51 32.34 -32.32
CA LYS A 4 12.45 30.89 -32.59
C LYS A 4 13.26 30.02 -31.61
N GLU A 5 14.27 30.60 -30.98
CA GLU A 5 15.13 29.91 -30.00
C GLU A 5 14.45 29.86 -28.62
N ILE A 6 13.62 30.86 -28.30
CA ILE A 6 12.83 30.92 -27.06
C ILE A 6 11.68 29.90 -27.12
N VAL A 7 11.03 29.75 -28.27
CA VAL A 7 9.95 28.76 -28.48
C VAL A 7 10.46 27.31 -28.39
N ASN A 8 11.69 27.03 -28.85
CA ASN A 8 12.29 25.69 -28.74
C ASN A 8 12.67 25.31 -27.29
N LEU A 9 12.98 26.28 -26.43
CA LEU A 9 13.32 26.02 -25.02
C LEU A 9 12.08 25.78 -24.15
N GLU A 10 10.92 26.30 -24.54
CA GLU A 10 9.64 26.01 -23.87
C GLU A 10 9.12 24.60 -24.18
N GLU A 11 9.38 24.08 -25.39
CA GLU A 11 9.01 22.69 -25.75
C GLU A 11 9.91 21.63 -25.07
N GLU A 12 11.22 21.90 -24.90
CA GLU A 12 12.14 20.93 -24.27
C GLU A 12 11.99 20.80 -22.74
N THR A 13 11.31 21.76 -22.07
CA THR A 13 11.09 21.71 -20.61
C THR A 13 9.68 21.24 -20.23
N GLY A 14 8.81 21.03 -21.22
CA GLY A 14 7.50 20.44 -21.06
C GLY A 14 7.60 18.93 -20.87
N TYR A 15 7.89 18.47 -19.66
CA TYR A 15 7.42 17.14 -19.23
C TYR A 15 5.89 17.15 -19.37
N VAL A 16 5.40 16.76 -20.55
CA VAL A 16 4.01 16.39 -20.78
C VAL A 16 3.82 15.09 -20.03
N THR A 17 3.63 15.20 -18.71
CA THR A 17 3.16 14.09 -17.89
C THR A 17 1.75 13.82 -18.36
N THR A 18 1.58 12.88 -19.30
CA THR A 18 0.26 12.47 -19.77
C THR A 18 -0.53 12.06 -18.53
N PRO A 19 -1.65 12.72 -18.20
CA PRO A 19 -2.39 12.43 -16.99
C PRO A 19 -2.75 10.94 -16.98
N SER A 20 -2.41 10.26 -15.89
CA SER A 20 -2.71 8.85 -15.75
C SER A 20 -4.23 8.68 -15.77
N SER A 21 -4.76 7.72 -16.55
CA SER A 21 -6.22 7.59 -16.62
C SER A 21 -6.73 7.08 -15.26
N PRO A 22 -7.74 7.71 -14.63
CA PRO A 22 -8.26 7.26 -13.35
C PRO A 22 -8.72 5.80 -13.38
N GLN A 23 -9.19 5.34 -14.54
CA GLN A 23 -9.56 3.95 -14.78
C GLN A 23 -8.38 2.99 -14.64
N LEU A 24 -7.19 3.38 -15.11
CA LEU A 24 -5.97 2.58 -14.98
C LEU A 24 -5.60 2.43 -13.49
N ILE A 25 -5.60 3.53 -12.73
CA ILE A 25 -5.30 3.51 -11.28
C ILE A 25 -6.27 2.57 -10.56
N TRP A 26 -7.56 2.62 -10.87
CA TRP A 26 -8.55 1.74 -10.26
C TRP A 26 -8.34 0.26 -10.62
N ASN A 27 -8.04 -0.07 -11.88
CA ASN A 27 -7.76 -1.44 -12.28
C ASN A 27 -6.57 -2.03 -11.50
N PHE A 28 -5.49 -1.26 -11.36
CA PHE A 28 -4.34 -1.68 -10.53
C PHE A 28 -4.70 -1.76 -9.06
N THR A 29 -5.48 -0.82 -8.54
CA THR A 29 -5.93 -0.82 -7.13
C THR A 29 -6.73 -2.07 -6.81
N PHE A 30 -7.70 -2.45 -7.64
CA PHE A 30 -8.49 -3.66 -7.43
C PHE A 30 -7.65 -4.93 -7.57
N GLY A 31 -6.76 -4.99 -8.56
CA GLY A 31 -5.83 -6.11 -8.69
C GLY A 31 -4.93 -6.28 -7.46
N ALA A 32 -4.35 -5.18 -6.97
CA ALA A 32 -3.53 -5.16 -5.77
C ALA A 32 -4.30 -5.51 -4.51
N ALA A 33 -5.55 -5.04 -4.37
CA ALA A 33 -6.41 -5.35 -3.23
C ALA A 33 -6.78 -6.83 -3.18
N ILE A 34 -7.11 -7.43 -4.34
CA ILE A 34 -7.39 -8.87 -4.44
C ILE A 34 -6.12 -9.67 -4.11
N ALA A 35 -4.96 -9.30 -4.66
CA ALA A 35 -3.71 -9.99 -4.37
C ALA A 35 -3.35 -9.92 -2.88
N SER A 36 -3.45 -8.73 -2.27
CA SER A 36 -3.24 -8.50 -0.83
C SER A 36 -4.17 -9.39 0.00
N LEU A 37 -5.46 -9.39 -0.33
CA LEU A 37 -6.48 -10.20 0.35
C LEU A 37 -6.17 -11.70 0.28
N VAL A 38 -5.92 -12.22 -0.92
CA VAL A 38 -5.67 -13.66 -1.13
C VAL A 38 -4.43 -14.11 -0.36
N LEU A 39 -3.34 -13.35 -0.44
CA LEU A 39 -2.09 -13.68 0.24
C LEU A 39 -2.24 -13.61 1.77
N ASN A 40 -2.89 -12.59 2.30
CA ASN A 40 -3.10 -12.46 3.74
C ASN A 40 -4.07 -13.51 4.29
N VAL A 41 -5.13 -13.84 3.56
CA VAL A 41 -6.05 -14.92 3.96
C VAL A 41 -5.36 -16.28 3.91
N ALA A 42 -4.54 -16.54 2.89
CA ALA A 42 -3.74 -17.77 2.83
C ALA A 42 -2.77 -17.85 4.02
N LEU A 43 -2.09 -16.73 4.34
CA LEU A 43 -1.18 -16.66 5.48
C LEU A 43 -1.91 -16.84 6.82
N PHE A 44 -3.13 -16.33 6.96
CA PHE A 44 -3.99 -16.56 8.13
C PHE A 44 -4.26 -18.06 8.31
N PHE A 45 -4.74 -18.75 7.28
CA PHE A 45 -5.02 -20.19 7.37
C PHE A 45 -3.77 -21.02 7.64
N VAL A 46 -2.63 -20.69 7.01
CA VAL A 46 -1.36 -21.37 7.28
C VAL A 46 -0.93 -21.13 8.73
N GLY A 47 -0.96 -19.88 9.21
CA GLY A 47 -0.59 -19.50 10.56
C GLY A 47 -1.46 -20.18 11.63
N SER A 48 -2.77 -20.24 11.41
CA SER A 48 -3.70 -20.97 12.28
C SER A 48 -3.43 -22.47 12.26
N GLY A 49 -3.20 -23.05 11.07
CA GLY A 49 -2.95 -24.49 10.93
C GLY A 49 -1.68 -24.98 11.61
N VAL A 50 -0.65 -24.14 11.71
CA VAL A 50 0.61 -24.47 12.41
C VAL A 50 0.65 -24.00 13.87
N GLY A 51 -0.44 -23.41 14.38
CA GLY A 51 -0.55 -22.89 15.75
C GLY A 51 0.26 -21.61 16.03
N TRP A 52 0.62 -20.85 14.99
CA TRP A 52 1.27 -19.53 15.15
C TRP A 52 0.30 -18.40 15.47
N ILE A 53 -1.00 -18.66 15.28
CA ILE A 53 -2.08 -17.76 15.68
C ILE A 53 -2.72 -18.40 16.92
N PRO A 54 -2.49 -17.87 18.13
CA PRO A 54 -3.09 -18.41 19.35
C PRO A 54 -4.63 -18.26 19.32
N ASP A 55 -5.34 -19.29 19.77
CA ASP A 55 -6.80 -19.28 19.89
C ASP A 55 -7.28 -18.39 21.04
N ASP A 56 -6.48 -18.29 22.11
CA ASP A 56 -6.75 -17.49 23.30
C ASP A 56 -5.94 -16.17 23.26
N MET A 57 -6.32 -15.26 22.36
CA MET A 57 -5.70 -13.93 22.31
C MET A 57 -6.19 -13.02 23.44
N PRO A 58 -5.32 -12.19 24.05
CA PRO A 58 -5.75 -11.18 25.00
C PRO A 58 -6.75 -10.20 24.34
N GLU A 59 -7.67 -9.61 25.10
CA GLU A 59 -8.72 -8.67 24.62
C GLU A 59 -8.17 -7.56 23.70
N SER A 60 -6.94 -7.10 23.92
CA SER A 60 -6.25 -6.12 23.06
C SER A 60 -6.01 -6.60 21.62
N THR A 61 -6.12 -7.90 21.38
CA THR A 61 -5.89 -8.62 20.12
C THR A 61 -7.06 -9.51 19.71
N GLU A 62 -8.14 -9.58 20.48
CA GLU A 62 -9.41 -10.28 20.12
C GLU A 62 -9.98 -9.81 18.77
N ALA A 63 -9.57 -8.63 18.30
CA ALA A 63 -9.89 -8.15 16.97
C ALA A 63 -9.27 -8.99 15.84
N PHE A 64 -8.26 -9.84 16.10
CA PHE A 64 -7.59 -10.64 15.07
C PHE A 64 -8.43 -11.86 14.66
N SER A 65 -9.38 -11.59 13.76
CA SER A 65 -10.28 -12.56 13.15
C SER A 65 -10.12 -12.58 11.64
N LEU A 66 -10.64 -13.60 10.96
CA LEU A 66 -10.72 -13.63 9.50
C LEU A 66 -11.38 -12.35 8.94
N GLY A 67 -12.42 -11.86 9.59
CA GLY A 67 -13.09 -10.61 9.21
C GLY A 67 -12.14 -9.41 9.26
N SER A 68 -11.33 -9.30 10.30
CA SER A 68 -10.31 -8.26 10.41
C SER A 68 -9.24 -8.38 9.33
N VAL A 69 -8.78 -9.59 9.02
CA VAL A 69 -7.78 -9.83 7.96
C VAL A 69 -8.32 -9.35 6.63
N ILE A 70 -9.59 -9.65 6.31
CA ILE A 70 -10.24 -9.17 5.08
C ILE A 70 -10.27 -7.64 5.03
N VAL A 71 -10.76 -7.00 6.09
CA VAL A 71 -10.89 -5.53 6.16
C VAL A 71 -9.53 -4.86 6.05
N PHE A 72 -8.55 -5.29 6.84
CA PHE A 72 -7.22 -4.68 6.86
C PHE A 72 -6.36 -5.03 5.64
N SER A 73 -6.72 -6.05 4.86
CA SER A 73 -6.03 -6.35 3.58
C SER A 73 -6.54 -5.51 2.41
N VAL A 74 -7.82 -5.12 2.43
CA VAL A 74 -8.50 -4.44 1.31
C VAL A 74 -8.58 -2.94 1.55
N LEU A 75 -9.04 -2.52 2.73
CA LEU A 75 -9.35 -1.12 3.03
C LEU A 75 -8.15 -0.19 2.83
N PRO A 76 -6.93 -0.50 3.32
CA PRO A 76 -5.77 0.38 3.12
C PRO A 76 -5.40 0.52 1.65
N VAL A 77 -5.49 -0.57 0.87
CA VAL A 77 -5.15 -0.58 -0.56
C VAL A 77 -6.16 0.26 -1.36
N VAL A 78 -7.45 0.08 -1.10
CA VAL A 78 -8.53 0.86 -1.75
C VAL A 78 -8.46 2.33 -1.36
N ALA A 79 -8.25 2.63 -0.07
CA ALA A 79 -8.09 4.00 0.42
C ALA A 79 -6.89 4.69 -0.24
N PHE A 80 -5.77 3.98 -0.39
CA PHE A 80 -4.60 4.48 -1.09
C PHE A 80 -4.89 4.74 -2.58
N GLY A 81 -5.55 3.82 -3.27
CA GLY A 81 -5.94 4.01 -4.68
C GLY A 81 -6.86 5.22 -4.88
N ALA A 82 -7.87 5.39 -4.01
CA ALA A 82 -8.73 6.57 -4.00
C ALA A 82 -7.94 7.86 -3.78
N PHE A 83 -6.98 7.82 -2.85
CA PHE A 83 -6.10 8.95 -2.58
C PHE A 83 -5.18 9.28 -3.76
N MET A 84 -4.65 8.27 -4.47
CA MET A 84 -3.85 8.46 -5.69
C MET A 84 -4.67 9.12 -6.80
N VAL A 85 -5.92 8.70 -7.02
CA VAL A 85 -6.83 9.35 -7.99
C VAL A 85 -7.10 10.80 -7.62
N TRP A 86 -7.20 11.11 -6.32
CA TRP A 86 -7.37 12.48 -5.85
C TRP A 86 -6.10 13.32 -6.01
N LEU A 87 -4.93 12.73 -5.76
CA LEU A 87 -3.62 13.39 -5.93
C LEU A 87 -3.32 13.68 -7.39
N ASP A 88 -3.60 12.75 -8.31
CA ASP A 88 -3.37 12.92 -9.74
C ASP A 88 -4.09 14.17 -10.28
N LYS A 89 -5.28 14.46 -9.75
CA LYS A 89 -6.06 15.67 -10.09
C LYS A 89 -5.52 16.98 -9.53
N ARG A 90 -4.76 16.96 -8.42
CA ARG A 90 -4.38 18.19 -7.67
C ARG A 90 -2.89 18.50 -7.70
N ALA A 91 -2.04 17.48 -7.71
CA ALA A 91 -0.60 17.63 -7.60
C ALA A 91 0.13 16.45 -8.27
N PRO A 92 0.13 16.34 -9.61
CA PRO A 92 0.74 15.21 -10.33
C PRO A 92 2.23 15.02 -10.00
N ARG A 93 2.95 16.12 -9.70
CA ARG A 93 4.37 16.10 -9.30
C ARG A 93 4.61 15.69 -7.84
N ALA A 94 3.58 15.66 -6.99
CA ALA A 94 3.70 15.31 -5.57
C ALA A 94 3.76 13.79 -5.32
N SER A 95 3.57 12.97 -6.35
CA SER A 95 3.57 11.50 -6.26
C SER A 95 4.84 10.95 -5.58
N ARG A 96 6.02 11.50 -5.87
CA ARG A 96 7.29 11.03 -5.25
C ARG A 96 7.39 11.31 -3.75
N LEU A 97 7.04 12.52 -3.32
CA LEU A 97 7.05 12.88 -1.89
C LEU A 97 6.05 12.01 -1.12
N PHE A 98 4.91 11.72 -1.74
CA PHE A 98 3.91 10.88 -1.11
C PHE A 98 4.36 9.41 -0.99
N THR A 99 5.02 8.85 -2.00
CA THR A 99 5.61 7.50 -1.89
C THR A 99 6.61 7.41 -0.73
N ILE A 100 7.41 8.45 -0.51
CA ILE A 100 8.37 8.51 0.61
C ILE A 100 7.64 8.54 1.95
N ILE A 101 6.62 9.40 2.09
CA ILE A 101 5.81 9.48 3.31
C ILE A 101 5.15 8.14 3.59
N LEU A 102 4.56 7.51 2.58
CA LEU A 102 3.94 6.19 2.70
C LEU A 102 4.95 5.13 3.13
N LEU A 103 6.15 5.12 2.55
CA LEU A 103 7.22 4.21 2.95
C LEU A 103 7.58 4.40 4.43
N CYS A 104 7.69 5.64 4.91
CA CYS A 104 7.94 5.92 6.31
C CYS A 104 6.81 5.43 7.23
N VAL A 105 5.55 5.70 6.87
CA VAL A 105 4.37 5.22 7.61
C VAL A 105 4.32 3.71 7.66
N LEU A 106 4.65 3.06 6.55
CA LEU A 106 4.70 1.61 6.45
C LEU A 106 5.80 1.01 7.35
N ILE A 107 7.00 1.58 7.33
CA ILE A 107 8.09 1.14 8.20
C ILE A 107 7.65 1.24 9.66
N LEU A 108 6.99 2.35 10.05
CA LEU A 108 6.44 2.51 11.39
C LEU A 108 5.41 1.43 11.71
N LEU A 109 4.47 1.16 10.80
CA LEU A 109 3.45 0.11 10.95
C LEU A 109 4.05 -1.28 11.12
N VAL A 110 5.09 -1.63 10.36
CA VAL A 110 5.81 -2.90 10.50
C VAL A 110 6.57 -2.98 11.83
N MET A 111 6.94 -1.85 12.43
CA MET A 111 7.56 -1.81 13.76
C MET A 111 6.56 -1.96 14.90
N VAL A 112 5.27 -1.66 14.69
CA VAL A 112 4.23 -1.74 15.73
C VAL A 112 4.12 -3.14 16.38
N PRO A 113 4.09 -4.26 15.63
CA PRO A 113 4.10 -5.60 16.22
C PRO A 113 5.26 -5.87 17.18
N PHE A 114 6.42 -5.23 17.00
CA PHE A 114 7.58 -5.39 17.87
C PHE A 114 7.47 -4.60 19.18
N LEU A 115 6.56 -3.62 19.26
CA LEU A 115 6.28 -2.87 20.49
C LEU A 115 5.48 -3.71 21.50
N PHE A 116 4.72 -4.71 21.03
CA PHE A 116 4.01 -5.64 21.88
C PHE A 116 4.96 -6.75 22.35
N ARG A 117 5.40 -6.65 23.62
CA ARG A 117 6.32 -7.63 24.23
C ARG A 117 5.65 -8.94 24.60
N ASP A 118 4.34 -8.91 24.82
CA ASP A 118 3.55 -10.04 25.33
C ASP A 118 3.04 -10.98 24.24
N LEU A 119 3.32 -10.67 22.96
CA LEU A 119 2.95 -11.53 21.84
C LEU A 119 4.00 -12.59 21.57
N ASP A 120 3.57 -13.79 21.21
CA ASP A 120 4.50 -14.84 20.78
C ASP A 120 5.29 -14.38 19.53
N SER A 121 6.53 -14.85 19.43
CA SER A 121 7.43 -14.48 18.32
C SER A 121 6.88 -14.95 16.97
N SER A 122 6.21 -16.11 16.95
CA SER A 122 5.59 -16.66 15.74
C SER A 122 4.43 -15.78 15.24
N PHE A 123 3.55 -15.37 16.14
CA PHE A 123 2.44 -14.47 15.83
C PHE A 123 2.92 -13.09 15.34
N ARG A 124 3.98 -12.55 15.96
CA ARG A 124 4.61 -11.29 15.50
C ARG A 124 5.14 -11.41 14.07
N LEU A 125 5.76 -12.52 13.72
CA LEU A 125 6.23 -12.76 12.34
C LEU A 125 5.07 -12.81 11.35
N VAL A 126 3.95 -13.45 11.70
CA VAL A 126 2.74 -13.48 10.86
C VAL A 126 2.21 -12.07 10.64
N LEU A 127 2.08 -11.27 11.71
CA LEU A 127 1.63 -9.88 11.60
C LEU A 127 2.55 -9.06 10.69
N VAL A 128 3.87 -9.15 10.88
CA VAL A 128 4.85 -8.43 10.04
C VAL A 128 4.74 -8.83 8.58
N ALA A 129 4.60 -10.13 8.29
CA ALA A 129 4.43 -10.63 6.94
C ALA A 129 3.15 -10.10 6.29
N MET A 130 2.03 -10.04 7.03
CA MET A 130 0.77 -9.46 6.53
C MET A 130 0.91 -7.98 6.17
N HIS A 131 1.60 -7.20 7.01
CA HIS A 131 1.88 -5.79 6.71
C HIS A 131 2.75 -5.64 5.46
N PHE A 132 3.74 -6.51 5.27
CA PHE A 132 4.62 -6.50 4.10
C PHE A 132 3.87 -6.84 2.81
N ILE A 133 2.91 -7.77 2.85
CA ILE A 133 2.04 -8.09 1.71
C ILE A 133 1.23 -6.85 1.31
N THR A 134 0.54 -6.22 2.27
CA THR A 134 -0.28 -5.03 2.00
C THR A 134 0.57 -3.84 1.53
N ALA A 135 1.78 -3.69 2.07
CA ALA A 135 2.77 -2.74 1.59
C ALA A 135 3.10 -2.91 0.12
N ALA A 136 3.48 -4.14 -0.26
CA ALA A 136 3.90 -4.46 -1.61
C ALA A 136 2.75 -4.24 -2.60
N ALA A 137 1.52 -4.60 -2.20
CA ALA A 137 0.32 -4.31 -2.96
C ALA A 137 0.16 -2.80 -3.22
N ILE A 138 0.31 -1.96 -2.19
CA ILE A 138 0.23 -0.50 -2.34
C ILE A 138 1.36 0.04 -3.23
N MET A 139 2.59 -0.45 -3.05
CA MET A 139 3.73 -0.05 -3.89
C MET A 139 3.49 -0.37 -5.36
N SER A 140 2.87 -1.52 -5.67
CA SER A 140 2.57 -1.89 -7.05
C SER A 140 1.69 -0.86 -7.76
N ILE A 141 0.74 -0.25 -7.04
CA ILE A 141 -0.12 0.83 -7.55
C ILE A 141 0.73 2.07 -7.90
N THR A 142 1.69 2.43 -7.03
CA THR A 142 2.57 3.59 -7.27
C THR A 142 3.50 3.41 -8.46
N GLN A 143 3.95 2.18 -8.74
CA GLN A 143 4.81 1.88 -9.88
C GLN A 143 4.04 1.83 -11.19
N ALA A 144 2.77 1.45 -11.15
CA ALA A 144 1.90 1.34 -12.32
C ALA A 144 1.34 2.69 -12.80
N THR A 145 1.49 3.76 -12.02
CA THR A 145 1.04 5.10 -12.39
C THR A 145 2.18 5.82 -13.14
N PRO A 146 2.05 6.09 -14.46
CA PRO A 146 3.10 6.77 -15.23
C PRO A 146 3.35 8.17 -14.67
N ARG A 147 4.63 8.55 -14.61
CA ARG A 147 5.12 9.83 -14.04
C ARG A 147 5.05 10.97 -15.04
#